data_AF-A0A367JDD4-F1
#
_entry.id   AF-A0A367JDD4-F1
#
_cell.length_a   1.000
_cell.length_b   1.000
_cell.length_c   1.000
_cell.angle_alpha   90.00
_cell.angle_beta   90.00
_cell.angle_gamma   90.00
#
_symmetry.space_group_name_H-M   'P 1'
#
loop_
_entity.id
_entity.type
_entity.pdbx_description
1 polymer ?
#
loop_
_entity_poly.entity_id
_entity_poly.type
_entity_poly.pdbx_seq_one_letter_code
_entity_poly.pdbx_strand_id
1 'polypeptide(L)'
;HIQDLGKLPGWFVSHFTGMYGSTLESGDQRISTLEAQSCWLNLTDPEILYRDNFGLRKLLISVTKNGKIIAQDTSQRGKIVWSRYAPFYSFKELHVVRAASVKLPPIIVAIGSVSDPIEGEATGFIRLNALTGDNYISTIPEAEDFFEAIVTTTIDVDKVLYLPIEEPEERTHLLAIFEANTERVYIYPDTTAARDRFTAEFLPKFYFSAENEKGMKGFKVVEGYRGSLKVVPVWNFILPKGEEILTSSKPQSHEKVALLGRALGNRNVLYKYLNPHMVSLVTKQGSSLKVRIIDSVKGSILYETVHENVDTETNKVHIIQSENWFVYHFWSNDSKAKGYQAAVLELFEGKHENERVESTHFSSYDNVQPHVKSAIFAFPYPVNSMGLTNTKNGISTKAILFGLPSQQIVSVNKRLLDPRRPTEKPSKEDMEEMLIPYAPIPDEKRLFLSYNLQVAGIQSIITSPSLLESTSLVFAYGLDTFYTRSSPSRQFDVLSEDFSKVQLLLTMVGLGVAILISGPIVRRKRVNALWK
;
A
#
# COMPACT_ATOMS: atom_id res chain seq x y z
N HIS A 1 -62.61 6.19 -10.70
CA HIS A 1 -61.15 6.30 -10.52
C HIS A 1 -60.33 6.06 -11.80
N ILE A 2 -60.87 6.35 -13.00
CA ILE A 2 -60.14 6.24 -14.29
C ILE A 2 -59.89 7.63 -14.93
N GLN A 3 -60.29 8.72 -14.26
CA GLN A 3 -60.02 10.09 -14.72
C GLN A 3 -58.79 10.77 -14.07
N ASP A 4 -58.05 10.08 -13.18
CA ASP A 4 -56.87 10.64 -12.51
C ASP A 4 -55.52 10.24 -13.13
N LEU A 5 -55.52 9.57 -14.30
CA LEU A 5 -54.30 9.16 -15.00
C LEU A 5 -53.61 10.27 -15.82
N GLY A 6 -54.08 11.52 -15.70
CA GLY A 6 -53.59 12.67 -16.48
C GLY A 6 -52.44 13.48 -15.86
N LYS A 7 -51.86 13.08 -14.73
CA LYS A 7 -50.76 13.82 -14.09
C LYS A 7 -49.61 12.90 -13.68
N LEU A 8 -48.82 12.48 -14.65
CA LEU A 8 -47.48 11.98 -14.36
C LEU A 8 -46.60 13.18 -13.96
N PRO A 9 -45.95 13.16 -12.78
CA PRO A 9 -45.11 14.27 -12.34
C PRO A 9 -43.85 14.40 -13.21
N GLY A 10 -43.43 15.64 -13.49
CA GLY A 10 -42.33 15.95 -14.43
C GLY A 10 -40.97 15.32 -14.12
N TRP A 11 -40.76 14.84 -12.89
CA TRP A 11 -39.58 14.04 -12.53
C TRP A 11 -39.57 12.67 -13.24
N PHE A 12 -40.73 12.09 -13.55
CA PHE A 12 -40.83 10.80 -14.22
C PHE A 12 -40.47 10.90 -15.70
N VAL A 13 -40.87 11.99 -16.37
CA VAL A 13 -40.56 12.22 -17.79
C VAL A 13 -39.08 12.59 -17.98
N SER A 14 -38.54 13.45 -17.12
CA SER A 14 -37.13 13.86 -17.18
C SER A 14 -36.14 12.71 -16.92
N HIS A 15 -36.51 11.73 -16.09
CA HIS A 15 -35.67 10.56 -15.82
C HIS A 15 -35.60 9.57 -16.99
N PHE A 16 -36.65 9.51 -17.83
CA PHE A 16 -36.68 8.64 -19.01
C PHE A 16 -36.10 9.31 -20.27
N THR A 17 -36.24 10.63 -20.43
CA THR A 17 -35.62 11.36 -21.56
C THR A 17 -34.10 11.46 -21.42
N GLY A 18 -33.57 11.44 -20.21
CA GLY A 18 -32.12 11.39 -19.96
C GLY A 18 -31.46 10.05 -20.29
N MET A 19 -32.24 9.00 -20.53
CA MET A 19 -31.74 7.63 -20.74
C MET A 19 -31.41 7.31 -22.22
N TYR A 20 -31.80 8.17 -23.17
CA TYR A 20 -31.57 7.97 -24.61
C TYR A 20 -30.66 9.03 -25.28
N GLY A 21 -30.10 9.96 -24.51
CA GLY A 21 -29.11 10.92 -25.00
C GLY A 21 -27.68 10.37 -24.97
N SER A 22 -27.39 9.34 -25.76
CA SER A 22 -26.00 8.95 -26.03
C SER A 22 -25.46 9.76 -27.21
N THR A 23 -25.15 11.03 -26.98
CA THR A 23 -24.22 11.74 -27.86
C THR A 23 -22.82 11.20 -27.56
N LEU A 24 -22.45 10.13 -28.26
CA LEU A 24 -21.07 9.72 -28.48
C LEU A 24 -20.38 10.84 -29.28
N GLU A 25 -19.92 11.87 -28.58
CA GLU A 25 -18.83 12.69 -29.12
C GLU A 25 -17.58 11.81 -29.08
N SER A 26 -17.14 11.37 -30.26
CA SER A 26 -15.81 10.82 -30.47
C SER A 26 -14.79 11.95 -30.32
N GLY A 27 -14.53 12.35 -29.08
CA GLY A 27 -13.42 13.22 -28.75
C GLY A 27 -12.12 12.41 -28.89
N ASP A 28 -11.38 12.65 -29.96
CA ASP A 28 -9.97 12.31 -30.06
C ASP A 28 -9.23 13.13 -28.98
N GLN A 29 -9.27 12.65 -27.72
CA GLN A 29 -8.64 13.30 -26.57
C GLN A 29 -7.12 13.08 -26.62
N ARG A 30 -6.47 13.69 -27.60
CA ARG A 30 -5.06 14.04 -27.49
C ARG A 30 -4.98 15.18 -26.49
N ILE A 31 -4.80 14.85 -25.22
CA ILE A 31 -4.49 15.82 -24.16
C ILE A 31 -3.28 16.61 -24.66
N SER A 32 -3.45 17.91 -24.86
CA SER A 32 -2.33 18.75 -25.30
C SER A 32 -1.26 18.76 -24.21
N THR A 33 0.01 18.88 -24.58
CA THR A 33 1.11 18.99 -23.59
C THR A 33 0.87 20.13 -22.61
N LEU A 34 0.19 21.18 -23.06
CA LEU A 34 -0.20 22.34 -22.26
C LEU A 34 -1.29 22.02 -21.23
N GLU A 35 -2.28 21.19 -21.58
CA GLU A 35 -3.27 20.66 -20.62
C GLU A 35 -2.64 19.67 -19.64
N ALA A 36 -1.72 18.80 -20.08
CA ALA A 36 -0.98 17.92 -19.19
C ALA A 36 -0.08 18.69 -18.22
N GLN A 37 0.51 19.81 -18.68
CA GLN A 37 1.29 20.74 -17.85
C GLN A 37 0.42 21.64 -16.96
N SER A 38 -0.85 21.87 -17.32
CA SER A 38 -1.78 22.66 -16.51
C SER A 38 -2.02 22.04 -15.13
N CYS A 39 -1.91 20.72 -15.00
CA CYS A 39 -1.89 20.00 -13.73
C CYS A 39 -0.70 20.33 -12.82
N TRP A 40 0.22 21.22 -13.24
CA TRP A 40 1.37 21.71 -12.47
C TRP A 40 1.29 23.20 -12.10
N LEU A 41 0.24 23.90 -12.54
CA LEU A 41 0.02 25.34 -12.35
C LEU A 41 -1.20 25.60 -11.46
N ASN A 42 -1.06 26.50 -10.48
CA ASN A 42 -2.10 26.84 -9.50
C ASN A 42 -3.03 27.93 -10.06
N LEU A 43 -3.81 27.62 -11.11
CA LEU A 43 -4.58 28.60 -11.90
C LEU A 43 -6.10 28.54 -11.71
N THR A 44 -6.61 28.01 -10.59
CA THR A 44 -8.07 27.82 -10.42
C THR A 44 -8.61 28.26 -9.07
N ASP A 45 -9.86 28.70 -9.07
CA ASP A 45 -10.62 29.10 -7.87
C ASP A 45 -10.63 28.01 -6.78
N PRO A 46 -10.62 28.40 -5.49
CA PRO A 46 -10.62 27.45 -4.38
C PRO A 46 -11.93 26.64 -4.35
N GLU A 47 -11.82 25.36 -4.66
CA GLU A 47 -12.94 24.41 -4.63
C GLU A 47 -13.13 23.81 -3.23
N ILE A 48 -14.38 23.46 -2.92
CA ILE A 48 -14.74 22.77 -1.69
C ILE A 48 -14.25 21.32 -1.75
N LEU A 49 -13.20 21.03 -0.98
CA LEU A 49 -12.73 19.65 -0.77
C LEU A 49 -13.74 18.87 0.06
N TYR A 50 -14.13 17.70 -0.43
CA TYR A 50 -14.99 16.77 0.30
C TYR A 50 -14.54 15.33 0.06
N ARG A 51 -14.83 14.47 1.02
CA ARG A 51 -14.60 13.03 0.92
C ARG A 51 -15.81 12.36 0.28
N ASP A 52 -15.58 11.55 -0.74
CA ASP A 52 -16.63 10.72 -1.34
C ASP A 52 -16.98 9.50 -0.46
N ASN A 53 -18.18 8.96 -0.65
CA ASN A 53 -18.68 7.84 0.16
C ASN A 53 -17.81 6.58 0.07
N PHE A 54 -17.11 6.37 -1.05
CA PHE A 54 -16.26 5.22 -1.30
C PHE A 54 -14.78 5.49 -1.03
N GLY A 55 -14.41 6.72 -0.65
CA GLY A 55 -13.03 7.10 -0.38
C GLY A 55 -12.10 6.90 -1.57
N LEU A 56 -12.64 7.04 -2.79
CA LEU A 56 -11.89 6.97 -4.03
C LEU A 56 -11.19 8.30 -4.33
N ARG A 57 -11.76 9.42 -3.90
CA ARG A 57 -11.16 10.74 -3.97
C ARG A 57 -10.21 10.93 -2.79
N LYS A 58 -8.94 11.12 -3.10
CA LYS A 58 -7.88 11.48 -2.15
C LYS A 58 -7.11 12.69 -2.62
N LEU A 59 -6.53 13.39 -1.65
CA LEU A 59 -5.50 14.39 -1.90
C LEU A 59 -4.14 13.69 -1.93
N LEU A 60 -3.50 13.71 -3.09
CA LEU A 60 -2.15 13.22 -3.28
C LEU A 60 -1.18 14.35 -2.97
N ILE A 61 -0.29 14.15 -2.02
CA ILE A 61 0.72 15.15 -1.65
C ILE A 61 2.08 14.63 -2.05
N SER A 62 2.81 15.43 -2.84
CA SER A 62 4.15 15.12 -3.32
C SER A 62 5.13 16.21 -2.89
N VAL A 63 6.37 15.79 -2.66
CA VAL A 63 7.49 16.68 -2.38
C VAL A 63 8.56 16.44 -3.45
N THR A 64 9.27 17.50 -3.82
CA THR A 64 10.30 17.44 -4.86
C THR A 64 11.65 17.85 -4.28
N LYS A 65 12.73 17.32 -4.88
CA LYS A 65 14.11 17.68 -4.55
C LYS A 65 14.43 19.16 -4.80
N ASN A 66 13.61 19.86 -5.57
CA ASN A 66 13.78 21.28 -5.85
C ASN A 66 12.98 22.16 -4.86
N GLY A 67 12.46 21.61 -3.77
CA GLY A 67 11.81 22.40 -2.72
C GLY A 67 10.33 22.71 -2.96
N LYS A 68 9.67 22.05 -3.93
CA LYS A 68 8.23 22.22 -4.16
C LYS A 68 7.43 21.11 -3.47
N ILE A 69 6.39 21.51 -2.74
CA ILE A 69 5.36 20.65 -2.15
C ILE A 69 4.06 20.89 -2.92
N ILE A 70 3.40 19.83 -3.35
CA ILE A 70 2.23 19.93 -4.25
C ILE A 70 1.15 18.99 -3.76
N ALA A 71 -0.07 19.51 -3.64
CA ALA A 71 -1.26 18.71 -3.39
C ALA A 71 -2.15 18.65 -4.62
N GLN A 72 -2.48 17.44 -5.06
CA GLN A 72 -3.28 17.15 -6.25
C GLN A 72 -4.53 16.37 -5.89
N ASP A 73 -5.65 16.72 -6.52
CA ASP A 73 -6.91 15.98 -6.41
C ASP A 73 -6.94 14.80 -7.39
N THR A 74 -6.95 13.59 -6.84
CA THR A 74 -7.01 12.35 -7.63
C THR A 74 -8.32 12.16 -8.40
N SER A 75 -9.42 12.81 -8.01
CA SER A 75 -10.70 12.71 -8.71
C SER A 75 -10.80 13.61 -9.94
N GLN A 76 -10.02 14.70 -9.97
CA GLN A 76 -10.06 15.70 -11.05
C GLN A 76 -8.81 15.65 -11.91
N ARG A 77 -8.45 14.45 -12.39
CA ARG A 77 -7.31 14.23 -13.30
C ARG A 77 -5.99 14.84 -12.78
N GLY A 78 -5.80 14.90 -11.46
CA GLY A 78 -4.57 15.41 -10.85
C GLY A 78 -4.48 16.94 -10.78
N LYS A 79 -5.60 17.67 -10.86
CA LYS A 79 -5.65 19.12 -10.65
C LYS A 79 -4.96 19.52 -9.35
N ILE A 80 -4.10 20.54 -9.40
CA ILE A 80 -3.47 21.09 -8.19
C ILE A 80 -4.50 21.84 -7.37
N VAL A 81 -4.58 21.48 -6.10
CA VAL A 81 -5.40 22.17 -5.10
C VAL A 81 -4.58 23.31 -4.48
N TRP A 82 -3.33 23.03 -4.11
CA TRP A 82 -2.38 24.01 -3.64
C TRP A 82 -0.96 23.55 -3.94
N SER A 83 -0.05 24.51 -4.03
CA SER A 83 1.38 24.23 -4.14
C SER A 83 2.15 25.25 -3.32
N ARG A 84 3.22 24.78 -2.66
CA ARG A 84 4.11 25.60 -1.86
C ARG A 84 5.54 25.42 -2.33
N TYR A 85 6.24 26.54 -2.45
CA TYR A 85 7.67 26.54 -2.72
C TYR A 85 8.43 26.93 -1.44
N ALA A 86 9.36 26.08 -1.03
CA ALA A 86 10.29 26.31 0.06
C ALA A 86 11.69 26.48 -0.55
N PRO A 87 12.18 27.72 -0.71
CA PRO A 87 13.49 27.96 -1.28
C PRO A 87 14.57 27.32 -0.40
N PHE A 88 15.66 26.85 -1.02
CA PHE A 88 16.80 26.18 -0.34
C PHE A 88 16.53 24.79 0.24
N TYR A 89 15.29 24.28 0.19
CA TYR A 89 14.96 22.92 0.61
C TYR A 89 15.14 21.92 -0.53
N SER A 90 15.71 20.77 -0.22
CA SER A 90 15.64 19.55 -1.03
C SER A 90 14.99 18.44 -0.22
N PHE A 91 13.69 18.21 -0.45
CA PHE A 91 12.92 17.21 0.28
C PHE A 91 13.34 15.79 -0.06
N LYS A 92 13.42 14.96 0.98
CA LYS A 92 13.72 13.52 0.89
C LYS A 92 12.54 12.68 1.37
N GLU A 93 11.81 13.13 2.38
CA GLU A 93 10.73 12.37 3.00
C GLU A 93 9.47 13.20 3.25
N LEU A 94 8.32 12.50 3.29
CA LEU A 94 7.02 13.06 3.61
C LEU A 94 6.27 12.09 4.50
N HIS A 95 5.87 12.54 5.69
CA HIS A 95 5.13 11.74 6.66
C HIS A 95 3.75 12.34 6.93
N VAL A 96 2.71 11.52 6.86
CA VAL A 96 1.36 11.91 7.31
C VAL A 96 1.28 11.63 8.81
N VAL A 97 1.52 12.65 9.63
CA VAL A 97 1.54 12.51 11.10
C VAL A 97 0.15 12.60 11.72
N ARG A 98 -0.84 13.16 11.02
CA ARG A 98 -2.24 13.13 11.45
C ARG A 98 -3.16 12.97 10.25
N ALA A 99 -4.00 11.94 10.27
CA ALA A 99 -5.02 11.73 9.25
C ALA A 99 -6.20 12.71 9.45
N ALA A 100 -6.99 12.93 8.40
CA ALA A 100 -8.15 13.82 8.47
C ALA A 100 -9.21 13.26 9.43
N SER A 101 -9.56 14.04 10.46
CA SER A 101 -10.60 13.75 11.44
C SER A 101 -11.59 14.92 11.53
N VAL A 102 -12.82 14.67 12.00
CA VAL A 102 -13.90 15.69 12.03
C VAL A 102 -13.51 16.92 12.85
N LYS A 103 -12.71 16.75 13.91
CA LYS A 103 -12.34 17.83 14.84
C LYS A 103 -10.98 18.45 14.58
N LEU A 104 -10.08 17.76 13.87
CA LEU A 104 -8.68 18.15 13.74
C LEU A 104 -8.23 18.05 12.28
N PRO A 105 -7.56 19.09 11.74
CA PRO A 105 -7.11 19.07 10.35
C PRO A 105 -6.00 18.03 10.15
N PRO A 106 -5.89 17.40 8.98
CA PRO A 106 -4.78 16.51 8.68
C PRO A 106 -3.44 17.27 8.65
N ILE A 107 -2.39 16.62 9.13
CA ILE A 107 -1.05 17.21 9.21
C ILE A 107 -0.06 16.31 8.49
N ILE A 108 0.81 16.97 7.73
CA ILE A 108 1.99 16.37 7.10
C ILE A 108 3.26 17.02 7.63
N VAL A 109 4.35 16.27 7.60
CA VAL A 109 5.70 16.76 7.88
C VAL A 109 6.58 16.41 6.67
N ALA A 110 7.07 17.44 5.98
CA ALA A 110 8.04 17.31 4.90
C ALA A 110 9.44 17.51 5.47
N ILE A 111 10.36 16.58 5.19
CA ILE A 111 11.71 16.57 5.73
C ILE A 111 12.70 16.61 4.58
N GLY A 112 13.69 17.49 4.66
CA GLY A 112 14.66 17.70 3.60
C GLY A 112 15.95 18.34 4.10
N SER A 113 16.97 18.32 3.24
CA SER A 113 18.18 19.09 3.48
C SER A 113 17.94 20.56 3.10
N VAL A 114 18.50 21.46 3.90
CA VAL A 114 18.46 22.91 3.70
C VAL A 114 19.90 23.37 3.50
N SER A 115 20.16 24.13 2.43
CA SER A 115 21.44 24.79 2.24
C SER A 115 21.39 26.14 2.93
N ASP A 116 21.97 26.23 4.13
CA ASP A 116 22.12 27.49 4.85
C ASP A 116 23.45 28.16 4.43
N PRO A 117 23.45 29.42 3.96
CA PRO A 117 24.67 30.14 3.59
C PRO A 117 25.67 30.33 4.74
N ILE A 118 25.23 30.26 5.99
CA ILE A 118 26.02 30.56 7.20
C ILE A 118 26.41 29.28 7.93
N GLU A 119 25.46 28.34 8.12
CA GLU A 119 25.66 27.13 8.93
C GLU A 119 25.97 25.86 8.11
N GLY A 120 25.89 25.92 6.77
CA GLY A 120 26.15 24.77 5.89
C GLY A 120 24.90 23.94 5.60
N GLU A 121 25.07 22.63 5.41
CA GLU A 121 23.92 21.73 5.22
C GLU A 121 23.23 21.46 6.57
N ALA A 122 21.95 21.80 6.65
CA ALA A 122 21.08 21.54 7.79
C ALA A 122 19.93 20.60 7.39
N THR A 123 19.27 19.99 8.36
CA THR A 123 18.02 19.26 8.12
C THR A 123 16.83 20.14 8.51
N GLY A 124 15.90 20.33 7.58
CA GLY A 124 14.70 21.12 7.79
C GLY A 124 13.45 20.26 7.83
N PHE A 125 12.56 20.57 8.77
CA PHE A 125 11.25 19.98 8.97
C PHE A 125 10.19 21.06 8.70
N ILE A 126 9.25 20.78 7.79
CA ILE A 126 8.13 21.67 7.49
C ILE A 126 6.83 20.94 7.79
N ARG A 127 6.10 21.43 8.78
CA ARG A 127 4.82 20.90 9.22
C ARG A 127 3.67 21.74 8.65
N LEU A 128 2.79 21.08 7.90
CA LEU A 128 1.73 21.73 7.14
C LEU A 128 0.36 21.15 7.43
N ASN A 129 -0.67 21.98 7.32
CA ASN A 129 -2.02 21.50 7.12
C ASN A 129 -2.11 20.88 5.72
N ALA A 130 -2.44 19.60 5.66
CA ALA A 130 -2.45 18.85 4.41
C ALA A 130 -3.52 19.36 3.41
N LEU A 131 -4.59 20.01 3.90
CA LEU A 131 -5.68 20.50 3.04
C LEU A 131 -5.41 21.87 2.44
N THR A 132 -4.71 22.76 3.16
CA THR A 132 -4.50 24.15 2.73
C THR A 132 -3.08 24.44 2.27
N GLY A 133 -2.08 23.69 2.75
CA GLY A 133 -0.67 23.95 2.49
C GLY A 133 -0.04 25.00 3.41
N ASP A 134 -0.84 25.56 4.34
CA ASP A 134 -0.38 26.53 5.32
C ASP A 134 0.45 25.88 6.42
N ASN A 135 1.31 26.68 7.05
CA ASN A 135 1.99 26.28 8.28
C ASN A 135 0.96 25.86 9.32
N TYR A 136 1.15 24.67 9.89
CA TYR A 136 0.34 24.26 11.02
C TYR A 136 0.94 24.84 12.29
N ILE A 137 0.19 25.69 12.97
CA ILE A 137 0.54 26.25 14.28
C ILE A 137 -0.26 25.49 15.33
N SER A 138 0.42 25.04 16.39
CA SER A 138 -0.23 24.31 17.49
C SER A 138 -1.28 25.19 18.16
N THR A 139 -2.40 24.60 18.57
CA THR A 139 -3.38 25.33 19.39
C THR A 139 -3.00 25.41 20.86
N ILE A 140 -1.87 24.80 21.24
CA ILE A 140 -1.39 24.68 22.62
C ILE A 140 -0.23 25.66 22.78
N PRO A 141 -0.38 26.75 23.56
CA PRO A 141 0.65 27.79 23.70
C PRO A 141 1.97 27.24 24.26
N GLU A 142 1.90 26.31 25.22
CA GLU A 142 3.06 25.68 25.86
C GLU A 142 3.83 24.74 24.92
N ALA A 143 3.21 24.34 23.80
CA ALA A 143 3.85 23.52 22.79
C ALA A 143 4.61 24.38 21.77
N GLU A 144 4.35 25.69 21.64
CA GLU A 144 4.98 26.52 20.60
C GLU A 144 6.52 26.46 20.64
N ASP A 145 7.10 26.45 21.85
CA ASP A 145 8.56 26.35 22.07
C ASP A 145 9.17 25.01 21.60
N PHE A 146 8.37 23.95 21.47
CA PHE A 146 8.80 22.60 21.10
C PHE A 146 8.29 22.17 19.71
N PHE A 147 7.53 23.04 19.03
CA PHE A 147 6.60 22.63 17.97
C PHE A 147 6.42 23.67 16.88
N GLU A 148 7.51 24.31 16.47
CA GLU A 148 7.45 25.27 15.37
C GLU A 148 7.01 24.59 14.06
N ALA A 149 6.28 25.34 13.23
CA ALA A 149 5.82 24.84 11.93
C ALA A 149 6.98 24.60 10.96
N ILE A 150 8.10 25.30 11.14
CA ILE A 150 9.32 25.14 10.37
C ILE A 150 10.45 25.06 11.38
N VAL A 151 11.15 23.92 11.42
CA VAL A 151 12.31 23.72 12.28
C VAL A 151 13.50 23.40 11.39
N THR A 152 14.59 24.15 11.55
CA THR A 152 15.88 23.83 10.92
C THR A 152 16.84 23.42 12.02
N THR A 153 17.52 22.30 11.82
CA THR A 153 18.47 21.75 12.77
C THR A 153 19.77 21.39 12.09
N THR A 154 20.89 21.60 12.79
CA THR A 154 22.23 21.18 12.37
C THR A 154 22.46 19.68 12.57
N ILE A 155 21.46 18.95 13.07
CA ILE A 155 21.49 17.49 13.19
C ILE A 155 21.51 16.88 11.79
N ASP A 156 22.54 16.08 11.52
CA ASP A 156 22.59 15.23 10.33
C ASP A 156 21.68 14.01 10.55
N VAL A 157 20.59 13.91 9.81
CA VAL A 157 19.57 12.88 10.01
C VAL A 157 19.87 11.67 9.12
N ASP A 158 20.22 10.54 9.73
CA ASP A 158 20.42 9.27 9.03
C ASP A 158 19.08 8.60 8.71
N LYS A 159 18.15 8.61 9.68
CA LYS A 159 16.89 7.89 9.54
C LYS A 159 15.74 8.52 10.31
N VAL A 160 14.58 8.58 9.67
CA VAL A 160 13.31 8.95 10.31
C VAL A 160 12.39 7.73 10.39
N LEU A 161 11.80 7.51 11.56
CA LEU A 161 10.94 6.37 11.85
C LEU A 161 9.58 6.87 12.32
N TYR A 162 8.54 6.57 11.56
CA TYR A 162 7.15 6.82 11.97
C TYR A 162 6.75 5.85 13.10
N LEU A 163 6.30 6.39 14.23
CA LEU A 163 5.93 5.61 15.40
C LEU A 163 4.42 5.36 15.47
N PRO A 164 3.96 4.15 15.82
CA PRO A 164 2.54 3.80 15.90
C PRO A 164 1.90 4.29 17.22
N ILE A 165 2.29 5.46 17.69
CA ILE A 165 1.75 6.12 18.89
C ILE A 165 1.38 7.56 18.56
N GLU A 166 0.29 8.05 19.17
CA GLU A 166 -0.19 9.42 19.03
C GLU A 166 0.03 10.16 20.34
N GLU A 167 0.54 11.39 20.29
CA GLU A 167 0.54 12.25 21.47
C GLU A 167 -0.90 12.60 21.90
N PRO A 168 -1.14 12.76 23.21
CA PRO A 168 -2.50 12.80 23.74
C PRO A 168 -3.29 14.07 23.40
N GLU A 169 -2.64 15.17 23.05
CA GLU A 169 -3.23 16.50 22.97
C GLU A 169 -3.70 16.81 21.55
N GLU A 170 -2.80 16.85 20.57
CA GLU A 170 -3.12 17.11 19.17
C GLU A 170 -3.36 15.84 18.33
N ARG A 171 -3.21 14.65 18.94
CA ARG A 171 -3.38 13.35 18.27
C ARG A 171 -2.46 13.20 17.05
N THR A 172 -1.24 13.72 17.16
CA THR A 172 -0.20 13.58 16.14
C THR A 172 0.71 12.40 16.41
N HIS A 173 1.05 11.67 15.36
CA HIS A 173 2.01 10.58 15.44
C HIS A 173 3.43 11.12 15.62
N LEU A 174 4.18 10.46 16.49
CA LEU A 174 5.59 10.79 16.72
C LEU A 174 6.47 10.23 15.60
N LEU A 175 7.53 10.97 15.30
CA LEU A 175 8.65 10.54 14.48
C LEU A 175 9.87 10.38 15.38
N ALA A 176 10.58 9.26 15.28
CA ALA A 176 11.91 9.12 15.86
C ALA A 176 12.97 9.47 14.81
N ILE A 177 13.89 10.35 15.18
CA ILE A 177 14.95 10.88 14.33
C ILE A 177 16.26 10.32 14.86
N PHE A 178 16.92 9.49 14.06
CA PHE A 178 18.23 8.94 14.36
C PHE A 178 19.31 9.82 13.72
N GLU A 179 20.20 10.35 14.56
CA GLU A 179 21.30 11.22 14.13
C GLU A 179 22.45 10.39 13.55
N ALA A 180 22.98 10.83 12.42
CA ALA A 180 24.06 10.18 11.70
C ALA A 180 25.35 10.19 12.51
N ASN A 181 26.07 9.07 12.49
CA ASN A 181 27.36 8.89 13.16
C ASN A 181 27.36 9.13 14.69
N THR A 182 26.19 9.23 15.32
CA THR A 182 26.07 9.32 16.78
C THR A 182 25.22 8.18 17.32
N GLU A 183 25.13 8.12 18.65
CA GLU A 183 24.24 7.20 19.33
C GLU A 183 22.92 7.87 19.73
N ARG A 184 22.60 9.07 19.22
CA ARG A 184 21.47 9.86 19.72
C ARG A 184 20.20 9.64 18.91
N VAL A 185 19.09 9.63 19.62
CA VAL A 185 17.74 9.62 19.02
C VAL A 185 16.94 10.78 19.58
N TYR A 186 16.22 11.44 18.69
CA TYR A 186 15.28 12.50 19.03
C TYR A 186 13.88 12.03 18.71
N ILE A 187 12.88 12.59 19.39
CA ILE A 187 11.47 12.42 19.01
C ILE A 187 10.94 13.75 18.51
N TYR A 188 10.06 13.70 17.52
CA TYR A 188 9.37 14.85 16.99
C TYR A 188 7.88 14.52 16.90
N PRO A 189 6.99 15.30 17.52
CA PRO A 189 7.30 16.42 18.41
C PRO A 189 7.85 15.99 19.78
N ASP A 190 8.68 16.83 20.41
CA ASP A 190 9.27 16.58 21.74
C ASP A 190 8.55 17.36 22.85
N THR A 191 7.22 17.28 22.89
CA THR A 191 6.45 17.83 24.03
C THR A 191 6.58 16.91 25.24
N THR A 192 6.38 17.46 26.44
CA THR A 192 6.39 16.68 27.70
C THR A 192 5.38 15.53 27.65
N ALA A 193 4.16 15.80 27.19
CA ALA A 193 3.11 14.80 27.03
C ALA A 193 3.47 13.71 25.99
N ALA A 194 4.11 14.08 24.88
CA ALA A 194 4.59 13.12 23.88
C ALA A 194 5.70 12.24 24.46
N ARG A 195 6.64 12.83 25.20
CA ARG A 195 7.76 12.14 25.85
C ARG A 195 7.28 11.14 26.89
N ASP A 196 6.37 11.55 27.78
CA ASP A 196 5.82 10.67 28.83
C ASP A 196 5.13 9.46 28.22
N ARG A 197 4.29 9.68 27.20
CA ARG A 197 3.61 8.58 26.50
C ARG A 197 4.59 7.66 25.79
N PHE A 198 5.57 8.21 25.07
CA PHE A 198 6.59 7.45 24.37
C PHE A 198 7.38 6.55 25.34
N THR A 199 7.85 7.12 26.45
CA THR A 199 8.63 6.40 27.46
C THR A 199 7.82 5.29 28.14
N ALA A 200 6.54 5.57 28.46
CA ALA A 200 5.68 4.60 29.12
C ALA A 200 5.21 3.45 28.20
N GLU A 201 4.79 3.75 26.96
CA GLU A 201 4.11 2.77 26.10
C GLU A 201 5.03 2.11 25.06
N PHE A 202 6.01 2.84 24.51
CA PHE A 202 6.71 2.42 23.29
C PHE A 202 8.21 2.17 23.49
N LEU A 203 8.91 2.99 24.27
CA LEU A 203 10.37 2.89 24.48
C LEU A 203 10.84 1.46 24.85
N PRO A 204 10.17 0.69 25.75
CA PRO A 204 10.60 -0.67 26.09
C PRO A 204 10.65 -1.64 24.90
N LYS A 205 9.85 -1.36 23.86
CA LYS A 205 9.66 -2.18 22.67
C LYS A 205 10.29 -1.55 21.42
N PHE A 206 11.03 -0.46 21.57
CA PHE A 206 11.56 0.27 20.43
C PHE A 206 12.87 -0.35 19.91
N TYR A 207 12.72 -1.14 18.85
CA TYR A 207 13.82 -1.68 18.06
C TYR A 207 13.73 -1.18 16.62
N PHE A 208 14.88 -0.98 16.00
CA PHE A 208 14.95 -0.75 14.56
C PHE A 208 16.26 -1.28 14.00
N SER A 209 16.33 -1.42 12.68
CA SER A 209 17.54 -1.82 11.98
C SER A 209 17.98 -0.78 10.96
N ALA A 210 19.28 -0.66 10.77
CA ALA A 210 19.88 0.15 9.72
C ALA A 210 20.74 -0.74 8.82
N GLU A 211 20.70 -0.44 7.52
CA GLU A 211 21.47 -1.11 6.48
C GLU A 211 22.60 -0.18 6.06
N ASN A 212 23.78 -0.74 5.83
CA ASN A 212 24.93 -0.04 5.27
C ASN A 212 25.61 -0.92 4.22
N GLU A 213 26.58 -0.37 3.48
CA GLU A 213 27.30 -1.12 2.44
C GLU A 213 28.00 -2.38 2.94
N LYS A 214 28.28 -2.47 4.26
CA LYS A 214 29.00 -3.57 4.89
C LYS A 214 28.07 -4.63 5.50
N GLY A 215 26.76 -4.41 5.48
CA GLY A 215 25.75 -5.29 6.07
C GLY A 215 24.63 -4.56 6.81
N MET A 216 24.18 -5.12 7.92
CA MET A 216 22.99 -4.65 8.63
C MET A 216 23.20 -4.68 10.14
N LYS A 217 22.73 -3.66 10.84
CA LYS A 217 22.82 -3.54 12.29
C LYS A 217 21.44 -3.38 12.89
N GLY A 218 21.20 -4.02 14.03
CA GLY A 218 20.02 -3.82 14.85
C GLY A 218 20.32 -2.99 16.08
N PHE A 219 19.40 -2.09 16.41
CA PHE A 219 19.50 -1.18 17.53
C PHE A 219 18.28 -1.30 18.43
N LYS A 220 18.50 -1.13 19.73
CA LYS A 220 17.48 -0.89 20.73
C LYS A 220 17.61 0.54 21.23
N VAL A 221 16.50 1.26 21.32
CA VAL A 221 16.51 2.60 21.93
C VAL A 221 16.32 2.46 23.43
N VAL A 222 17.15 3.16 24.20
CA VAL A 222 17.09 3.20 25.65
C VAL A 222 17.23 4.63 26.15
N GLU A 223 16.76 4.87 27.37
CA GLU A 223 16.98 6.14 28.04
C GLU A 223 18.44 6.26 28.53
N GLY A 224 19.01 7.43 28.30
CA GLY A 224 20.36 7.84 28.67
C GLY A 224 20.36 8.81 29.84
N TYR A 225 21.41 9.64 29.92
CA TYR A 225 21.53 10.63 30.99
C TYR A 225 20.47 11.72 30.83
N ARG A 226 19.77 12.07 31.92
CA ARG A 226 18.73 13.13 31.98
C ARG A 226 17.65 13.00 30.89
N GLY A 227 17.18 11.79 30.59
CA GLY A 227 16.07 11.59 29.63
C GLY A 227 16.45 11.69 28.15
N SER A 228 17.74 11.87 27.83
CA SER A 228 18.22 11.73 26.46
C SER A 228 17.96 10.31 25.94
N LEU A 229 17.67 10.13 24.66
CA LEU A 229 17.53 8.79 24.08
C LEU A 229 18.81 8.40 23.37
N LYS A 230 19.24 7.17 23.60
CA LYS A 230 20.41 6.59 22.95
C LYS A 230 20.11 5.25 22.32
N VAL A 231 20.82 4.93 21.25
CA VAL A 231 20.79 3.60 20.64
C VAL A 231 21.86 2.70 21.25
N VAL A 232 21.51 1.45 21.46
CA VAL A 232 22.44 0.40 21.85
C VAL A 232 22.42 -0.67 20.75
N PRO A 233 23.57 -1.06 20.19
CA PRO A 233 23.62 -2.13 19.20
C PRO A 233 23.25 -3.46 19.84
N VAL A 234 22.31 -4.18 19.23
CA VAL A 234 21.82 -5.49 19.71
C VAL A 234 22.49 -6.62 18.92
N TRP A 235 22.58 -6.46 17.61
CA TRP A 235 23.17 -7.44 16.72
C TRP A 235 23.81 -6.73 15.52
N ASN A 236 24.77 -7.41 14.89
CA ASN A 236 25.50 -6.90 13.75
C ASN A 236 25.71 -8.03 12.75
N PHE A 237 25.09 -7.91 11.58
CA PHE A 237 25.28 -8.81 10.45
C PHE A 237 26.26 -8.17 9.49
N ILE A 238 27.44 -8.79 9.36
CA ILE A 238 28.50 -8.33 8.46
C ILE A 238 28.47 -9.21 7.22
N LEU A 239 28.51 -8.58 6.05
CA LEU A 239 28.56 -9.30 4.78
C LEU A 239 29.86 -10.12 4.66
N PRO A 240 29.78 -11.37 4.20
CA PRO A 240 30.94 -12.13 3.77
C PRO A 240 31.78 -11.37 2.74
N LYS A 241 33.09 -11.66 2.70
CA LYS A 241 34.01 -10.99 1.76
C LYS A 241 33.56 -11.20 0.30
N GLY A 242 33.44 -10.10 -0.43
CA GLY A 242 33.01 -10.10 -1.84
C GLY A 242 31.50 -10.20 -2.06
N GLU A 243 30.68 -10.17 -0.99
CA GLU A 243 29.24 -9.97 -1.11
C GLU A 243 28.90 -8.47 -1.16
N GLU A 244 28.01 -8.09 -2.08
CA GLU A 244 27.48 -6.73 -2.22
C GLU A 244 25.95 -6.75 -2.11
N ILE A 245 25.36 -5.75 -1.45
CA ILE A 245 23.90 -5.63 -1.37
C ILE A 245 23.34 -5.07 -2.67
N LEU A 246 22.30 -5.71 -3.19
CA LEU A 246 21.59 -5.26 -4.38
C LEU A 246 20.29 -4.53 -4.04
N THR A 247 19.48 -5.12 -3.15
CA THR A 247 18.18 -4.59 -2.76
C THR A 247 17.73 -5.21 -1.45
N SER A 248 16.86 -4.51 -0.74
CA SER A 248 16.17 -5.01 0.45
C SER A 248 14.68 -4.70 0.36
N SER A 249 13.85 -5.47 1.07
CA SER A 249 12.43 -5.14 1.26
C SER A 249 12.09 -5.03 2.74
N LYS A 250 11.20 -4.11 3.07
CA LYS A 250 10.65 -3.90 4.40
C LYS A 250 9.13 -4.09 4.39
N PRO A 251 8.52 -4.42 5.54
CA PRO A 251 7.08 -4.55 5.64
C PRO A 251 6.40 -3.21 5.35
N GLN A 252 5.21 -3.25 4.76
CA GLN A 252 4.41 -2.05 4.55
C GLN A 252 3.82 -1.61 5.90
N SER A 253 4.14 -0.39 6.36
CA SER A 253 3.79 0.07 7.72
C SER A 253 2.28 0.09 8.05
N HIS A 254 1.43 0.13 7.04
CA HIS A 254 -0.04 0.20 7.17
C HIS A 254 -0.75 -1.02 6.55
N GLU A 255 -0.02 -2.12 6.36
CA GLU A 255 -0.61 -3.39 5.96
C GLU A 255 -1.45 -3.98 7.08
N LYS A 256 -2.61 -4.54 6.71
CA LYS A 256 -3.42 -5.36 7.61
C LYS A 256 -3.49 -6.78 7.06
N VAL A 257 -3.53 -7.73 7.98
CA VAL A 257 -3.64 -9.16 7.68
C VAL A 257 -5.01 -9.64 8.15
N ALA A 258 -5.89 -10.03 7.22
CA ALA A 258 -7.23 -10.50 7.57
C ALA A 258 -7.24 -11.95 8.06
N LEU A 259 -6.34 -12.79 7.55
CA LEU A 259 -6.33 -14.23 7.77
C LEU A 259 -5.00 -14.69 8.36
N LEU A 260 -5.05 -15.28 9.56
CA LEU A 260 -3.89 -15.82 10.28
C LEU A 260 -3.38 -17.15 9.68
N GLY A 261 -4.26 -17.90 9.02
CA GLY A 261 -3.94 -19.16 8.38
C GLY A 261 -4.66 -19.29 7.06
N ARG A 262 -4.21 -20.24 6.24
CA ARG A 262 -4.86 -20.63 4.99
C ARG A 262 -5.62 -21.94 5.22
N ALA A 263 -6.93 -21.95 4.94
CA ALA A 263 -7.72 -23.18 4.95
C ALA A 263 -7.35 -24.02 3.73
N LEU A 264 -7.15 -25.32 3.96
CA LEU A 264 -6.80 -26.32 2.95
C LEU A 264 -8.05 -27.08 2.48
N GLY A 265 -7.93 -27.82 1.37
CA GLY A 265 -9.04 -28.60 0.80
C GLY A 265 -9.59 -29.63 1.79
N ASN A 266 -8.72 -30.25 2.59
CA ASN A 266 -9.10 -31.20 3.64
C ASN A 266 -9.66 -30.54 4.93
N ARG A 267 -9.95 -29.23 4.92
CA ARG A 267 -10.43 -28.40 6.05
C ARG A 267 -9.41 -28.17 7.18
N ASN A 268 -8.18 -28.65 7.03
CA ASN A 268 -7.10 -28.26 7.94
C ASN A 268 -6.62 -26.85 7.62
N VAL A 269 -5.81 -26.30 8.52
CA VAL A 269 -5.30 -24.93 8.42
C VAL A 269 -3.79 -24.94 8.38
N LEU A 270 -3.22 -24.23 7.42
CA LEU A 270 -1.80 -23.93 7.37
C LEU A 270 -1.57 -22.52 7.94
N TYR A 271 -1.02 -22.43 9.16
CA TYR A 271 -0.82 -21.17 9.85
C TYR A 271 0.34 -20.38 9.27
N LYS A 272 0.09 -19.10 8.96
CA LYS A 272 1.07 -18.21 8.35
C LYS A 272 2.07 -17.76 9.42
N TYR A 273 3.35 -17.74 9.08
CA TYR A 273 4.33 -17.11 9.94
C TYR A 273 4.27 -15.58 9.78
N LEU A 274 3.63 -14.90 10.73
CA LEU A 274 3.35 -13.46 10.70
C LEU A 274 4.27 -12.68 11.64
N ASN A 275 5.48 -12.38 11.17
CA ASN A 275 6.44 -11.56 11.90
C ASN A 275 6.52 -10.14 11.29
N PRO A 276 6.07 -9.08 11.99
CA PRO A 276 6.09 -7.71 11.48
C PRO A 276 7.50 -7.12 11.38
N HIS A 277 8.52 -7.84 11.84
CA HIS A 277 9.92 -7.44 11.85
C HIS A 277 10.76 -8.17 10.78
N MET A 278 10.15 -8.93 9.88
CA MET A 278 10.87 -9.56 8.77
C MET A 278 11.35 -8.53 7.76
N VAL A 279 12.62 -8.60 7.40
CA VAL A 279 13.24 -7.80 6.34
C VAL A 279 13.95 -8.77 5.40
N SER A 280 13.86 -8.53 4.09
CA SER A 280 14.67 -9.28 3.13
C SER A 280 15.94 -8.52 2.79
N LEU A 281 17.04 -9.25 2.61
CA LEU A 281 18.31 -8.74 2.15
C LEU A 281 18.77 -9.59 0.97
N VAL A 282 18.96 -8.95 -0.18
CA VAL A 282 19.41 -9.60 -1.41
C VAL A 282 20.83 -9.14 -1.72
N THR A 283 21.74 -10.09 -1.82
CA THR A 283 23.17 -9.84 -2.04
C THR A 283 23.66 -10.62 -3.25
N LYS A 284 24.67 -10.10 -3.96
CA LYS A 284 25.39 -10.85 -5.00
C LYS A 284 26.80 -11.21 -4.55
N GLN A 285 27.30 -12.31 -5.07
CA GLN A 285 28.70 -12.70 -5.01
C GLN A 285 29.08 -13.32 -6.36
N GLY A 286 29.83 -12.58 -7.19
CA GLY A 286 30.03 -12.98 -8.59
C GLY A 286 28.70 -13.13 -9.32
N SER A 287 28.44 -14.31 -9.89
CA SER A 287 27.18 -14.66 -10.56
C SER A 287 26.13 -15.32 -9.65
N SER A 288 26.38 -15.39 -8.35
CA SER A 288 25.47 -16.03 -7.39
C SER A 288 24.64 -14.97 -6.67
N LEU A 289 23.31 -15.11 -6.71
CA LEU A 289 22.36 -14.26 -6.00
C LEU A 289 21.91 -14.95 -4.71
N LYS A 290 22.06 -14.30 -3.57
CA LYS A 290 21.66 -14.83 -2.27
C LYS A 290 20.54 -13.97 -1.68
N VAL A 291 19.46 -14.62 -1.30
CA VAL A 291 18.28 -14.00 -0.70
C VAL A 291 18.16 -14.46 0.75
N ARG A 292 18.21 -13.51 1.68
CA ARG A 292 18.10 -13.76 3.13
C ARG A 292 16.86 -13.09 3.68
N ILE A 293 16.12 -13.79 4.52
CA ILE A 293 15.04 -13.23 5.31
C ILE A 293 15.56 -13.14 6.75
N ILE A 294 15.60 -11.93 7.29
CA ILE A 294 16.21 -11.62 8.59
C ILE A 294 15.14 -11.03 9.50
N ASP A 295 15.15 -11.41 10.78
CA ASP A 295 14.39 -10.73 11.81
C ASP A 295 15.13 -9.45 12.23
N SER A 296 14.53 -8.28 11.99
CA SER A 296 15.16 -6.99 12.26
C SER A 296 15.31 -6.64 13.76
N VAL A 297 14.67 -7.38 14.66
CA VAL A 297 14.79 -7.19 16.12
C VAL A 297 15.94 -8.03 16.68
N LYS A 298 15.98 -9.34 16.39
CA LYS A 298 17.01 -10.26 16.94
C LYS A 298 18.19 -10.54 16.01
N GLY A 299 18.10 -10.20 14.73
CA GLY A 299 19.18 -10.39 13.75
C GLY A 299 19.36 -11.82 13.24
N SER A 300 18.46 -12.75 13.60
CA SER A 300 18.53 -14.13 13.12
C SER A 300 18.10 -14.24 11.67
N ILE A 301 18.80 -15.07 10.91
CA ILE A 301 18.39 -15.46 9.55
C ILE A 301 17.27 -16.51 9.67
N LEU A 302 16.06 -16.15 9.25
CA LEU A 302 14.89 -17.02 9.24
C LEU A 302 14.90 -17.97 8.04
N TYR A 303 15.45 -17.51 6.91
CA TYR A 303 15.59 -18.31 5.70
C TYR A 303 16.70 -17.74 4.81
N GLU A 304 17.43 -18.62 4.12
CA GLU A 304 18.46 -18.26 3.15
C GLU A 304 18.35 -19.17 1.93
N THR A 305 18.49 -18.60 0.74
CA THR A 305 18.56 -19.35 -0.52
C THR A 305 19.57 -18.70 -1.47
N VAL A 306 20.15 -19.52 -2.36
CA VAL A 306 21.18 -19.11 -3.33
C VAL A 306 20.73 -19.55 -4.73
N HIS A 307 20.83 -18.62 -5.69
CA HIS A 307 20.62 -18.87 -7.11
C HIS A 307 21.94 -18.68 -7.84
N GLU A 308 22.38 -19.71 -8.54
CA GLU A 308 23.58 -19.66 -9.37
C GLU A 308 23.27 -19.10 -10.77
N ASN A 309 24.29 -18.57 -11.44
CA ASN A 309 24.20 -18.05 -12.81
C ASN A 309 23.12 -16.96 -12.99
N VAL A 310 23.04 -16.02 -12.07
CA VAL A 310 22.14 -14.86 -12.17
C VAL A 310 22.86 -13.68 -12.81
N ASP A 311 22.23 -13.04 -13.79
CA ASP A 311 22.72 -11.77 -14.33
C ASP A 311 22.27 -10.62 -13.43
N THR A 312 23.26 -9.96 -12.82
CA THR A 312 23.06 -8.78 -11.99
C THR A 312 23.75 -7.54 -12.55
N GLU A 313 24.45 -7.68 -13.68
CA GLU A 313 25.18 -6.59 -14.32
C GLU A 313 24.27 -5.81 -15.28
N THR A 314 23.49 -6.54 -16.09
CA THR A 314 22.59 -5.89 -17.07
C THR A 314 21.15 -5.78 -16.57
N ASN A 315 20.73 -6.70 -15.70
CA ASN A 315 19.36 -6.78 -15.20
C ASN A 315 19.31 -6.47 -13.70
N LYS A 316 18.39 -5.58 -13.29
CA LYS A 316 18.16 -5.25 -11.89
C LYS A 316 17.34 -6.34 -11.20
N VAL A 317 17.68 -6.60 -9.94
CA VAL A 317 16.92 -7.50 -9.07
C VAL A 317 15.96 -6.69 -8.22
N HIS A 318 14.71 -7.13 -8.13
CA HIS A 318 13.69 -6.49 -7.31
C HIS A 318 13.08 -7.50 -6.36
N ILE A 319 12.75 -7.06 -5.15
CA ILE A 319 12.08 -7.89 -4.13
C ILE A 319 10.98 -7.08 -3.47
N ILE A 320 9.85 -7.73 -3.20
CA ILE A 320 8.75 -7.18 -2.44
C ILE A 320 8.22 -8.22 -1.47
N GLN A 321 7.69 -7.75 -0.34
CA GLN A 321 7.16 -8.61 0.72
C GLN A 321 5.80 -8.11 1.20
N SER A 322 5.00 -9.05 1.69
CA SER A 322 3.70 -8.77 2.29
C SER A 322 3.27 -9.95 3.14
N GLU A 323 2.65 -9.66 4.28
CA GLU A 323 2.19 -10.67 5.24
C GLU A 323 3.29 -11.69 5.60
N ASN A 324 3.21 -12.90 5.03
CA ASN A 324 4.09 -14.04 5.25
C ASN A 324 4.86 -14.47 3.99
N TRP A 325 4.90 -13.64 2.95
CA TRP A 325 5.45 -14.02 1.66
C TRP A 325 6.31 -12.95 1.01
N PHE A 326 7.20 -13.42 0.14
CA PHE A 326 8.18 -12.62 -0.59
C PHE A 326 8.12 -13.01 -2.06
N VAL A 327 8.19 -12.01 -2.93
CA VAL A 327 8.33 -12.21 -4.38
C VAL A 327 9.52 -11.41 -4.85
N TYR A 328 10.43 -12.06 -5.57
CA TYR A 328 11.56 -11.39 -6.18
C TYR A 328 11.72 -11.79 -7.64
N HIS A 329 12.21 -10.84 -8.42
CA HIS A 329 12.40 -10.94 -9.86
C HIS A 329 13.87 -10.76 -10.21
N PHE A 330 14.38 -11.64 -11.07
CA PHE A 330 15.77 -11.64 -11.54
C PHE A 330 15.88 -12.30 -12.92
N TRP A 331 17.02 -12.13 -13.58
CA TRP A 331 17.35 -12.83 -14.83
C TRP A 331 18.28 -14.01 -14.57
N SER A 332 17.88 -15.21 -14.98
CA SER A 332 18.71 -16.41 -14.91
C SER A 332 19.42 -16.67 -16.25
N ASN A 333 20.71 -16.95 -16.19
CA ASN A 333 21.53 -17.47 -17.29
C ASN A 333 21.68 -19.00 -17.25
N ASP A 334 20.91 -19.70 -16.41
CA ASP A 334 20.92 -21.17 -16.42
C ASP A 334 20.46 -21.72 -17.77
N SER A 335 21.26 -22.60 -18.36
CA SER A 335 20.98 -23.34 -19.59
C SER A 335 19.58 -23.96 -19.67
N LYS A 336 19.04 -24.44 -18.54
CA LYS A 336 17.72 -25.11 -18.50
C LYS A 336 16.54 -24.15 -18.44
N ALA A 337 16.75 -22.96 -17.89
CA ALA A 337 15.67 -22.02 -17.54
C ALA A 337 16.10 -20.56 -17.75
N LYS A 338 16.76 -20.28 -18.88
CA LYS A 338 17.26 -18.96 -19.21
C LYS A 338 16.12 -17.97 -19.42
N GLY A 339 16.18 -16.82 -18.75
CA GLY A 339 15.19 -15.75 -18.90
C GLY A 339 14.84 -15.06 -17.60
N TYR A 340 13.84 -14.18 -17.66
CA TYR A 340 13.29 -13.54 -16.46
C TYR A 340 12.51 -14.56 -15.63
N GLN A 341 12.73 -14.53 -14.32
CA GLN A 341 12.10 -15.42 -13.36
C GLN A 341 11.50 -14.60 -12.22
N ALA A 342 10.33 -15.03 -11.76
CA ALA A 342 9.70 -14.55 -10.54
C ALA A 342 9.67 -15.69 -9.52
N ALA A 343 10.47 -15.57 -8.47
CA ALA A 343 10.52 -16.52 -7.38
C ALA A 343 9.62 -16.07 -6.23
N VAL A 344 8.97 -17.03 -5.58
CA VAL A 344 8.03 -16.81 -4.49
C VAL A 344 8.45 -17.64 -3.29
N LEU A 345 8.44 -17.02 -2.11
CA LEU A 345 8.60 -17.67 -0.82
C LEU A 345 7.34 -17.43 0.01
N GLU A 346 6.75 -18.47 0.60
CA GLU A 346 5.71 -18.35 1.63
C GLU A 346 6.18 -19.04 2.91
N LEU A 347 6.09 -18.33 4.04
CA LEU A 347 6.55 -18.77 5.34
C LEU A 347 5.36 -19.19 6.22
N PHE A 348 5.46 -20.35 6.85
CA PHE A 348 4.44 -20.95 7.71
C PHE A 348 5.01 -21.27 9.08
N GLU A 349 4.16 -21.29 10.11
CA GLU A 349 4.58 -21.58 11.48
C GLU A 349 5.13 -23.00 11.65
N GLY A 350 4.54 -23.95 10.91
CA GLY A 350 4.88 -25.36 10.98
C GLY A 350 4.99 -26.02 9.60
N LYS A 351 5.59 -27.21 9.59
CA LYS A 351 5.72 -28.03 8.39
C LYS A 351 4.40 -28.74 8.08
N HIS A 352 3.72 -29.18 9.13
CA HIS A 352 2.49 -29.94 9.03
C HIS A 352 1.27 -29.02 9.21
N GLU A 353 0.13 -29.53 8.77
CA GLU A 353 -1.15 -28.84 8.87
C GLU A 353 -1.59 -28.78 10.35
N ASN A 354 -2.36 -27.76 10.70
CA ASN A 354 -2.83 -27.47 12.06
C ASN A 354 -1.72 -27.23 13.11
N GLU A 355 -0.46 -27.06 12.70
CA GLU A 355 0.62 -26.64 13.59
C GLU A 355 0.54 -25.12 13.82
N ARG A 356 0.13 -24.73 15.03
CA ARG A 356 0.09 -23.33 15.47
C ARG A 356 0.95 -23.16 16.71
N VAL A 357 1.72 -22.08 16.74
CA VAL A 357 2.43 -21.63 17.94
C VAL A 357 1.40 -21.04 18.91
N GLU A 358 1.34 -21.61 20.11
CA GLU A 358 0.45 -21.13 21.16
C GLU A 358 0.97 -19.82 21.75
N SER A 359 0.52 -18.69 21.21
CA SER A 359 0.79 -17.37 21.79
C SER A 359 -0.38 -16.40 21.58
N THR A 360 -0.57 -15.51 22.56
CA THR A 360 -1.53 -14.39 22.48
C THR A 360 -0.92 -13.18 21.78
N HIS A 361 0.39 -13.03 21.87
CA HIS A 361 1.17 -11.94 21.29
C HIS A 361 2.39 -12.51 20.56
N PHE A 362 2.75 -11.88 19.45
CA PHE A 362 3.98 -12.18 18.73
C PHE A 362 5.18 -11.53 19.43
N SER A 363 6.26 -12.30 19.60
CA SER A 363 7.55 -11.80 20.04
C SER A 363 8.65 -12.32 19.10
N SER A 364 9.50 -11.43 18.60
CA SER A 364 10.65 -11.83 17.78
C SER A 364 11.61 -12.74 18.53
N TYR A 365 11.68 -12.68 19.86
CA TYR A 365 12.57 -13.52 20.66
C TYR A 365 12.07 -14.95 20.83
N ASP A 366 10.85 -15.26 20.38
CA ASP A 366 10.33 -16.62 20.39
C ASP A 366 11.16 -17.48 19.42
N ASN A 367 11.48 -18.71 19.86
CA ASN A 367 12.32 -19.63 19.10
C ASN A 367 11.50 -20.44 18.09
N VAL A 368 10.81 -19.73 17.19
CA VAL A 368 10.00 -20.32 16.12
C VAL A 368 10.76 -20.17 14.80
N GLN A 369 11.16 -21.30 14.21
CA GLN A 369 11.73 -21.35 12.88
C GLN A 369 10.61 -21.55 11.84
N PRO A 370 10.41 -20.65 10.88
CA PRO A 370 9.36 -20.81 9.89
C PRO A 370 9.67 -21.94 8.91
N HIS A 371 8.64 -22.67 8.49
CA HIS A 371 8.70 -23.58 7.37
C HIS A 371 8.42 -22.83 6.05
N VAL A 372 9.34 -22.91 5.10
CA VAL A 372 9.26 -22.15 3.85
C VAL A 372 8.87 -23.04 2.69
N LYS A 373 7.79 -22.67 1.98
CA LYS A 373 7.47 -23.22 0.66
C LYS A 373 7.91 -22.23 -0.41
N SER A 374 8.53 -22.73 -1.47
CA SER A 374 9.04 -21.89 -2.54
C SER A 374 8.73 -22.45 -3.92
N ALA A 375 8.60 -21.56 -4.90
CA ALA A 375 8.51 -21.90 -6.31
C ALA A 375 9.05 -20.77 -7.18
N ILE A 376 9.45 -21.11 -8.39
CA ILE A 376 9.95 -20.16 -9.39
C ILE A 376 9.07 -20.25 -10.63
N PHE A 377 8.69 -19.11 -11.18
CA PHE A 377 7.89 -19.01 -12.39
C PHE A 377 8.66 -18.25 -13.47
N ALA A 378 8.64 -18.75 -14.70
CA ALA A 378 9.10 -17.94 -15.84
C ALA A 378 8.22 -16.69 -15.97
N PHE A 379 8.86 -15.54 -16.13
CA PHE A 379 8.21 -14.24 -16.22
C PHE A 379 8.52 -13.62 -17.59
N PRO A 380 7.54 -13.01 -18.28
CA PRO A 380 7.74 -12.59 -19.67
C PRO A 380 8.56 -11.30 -19.84
N TYR A 381 8.70 -10.47 -18.79
CA TYR A 381 9.19 -9.09 -18.93
C TYR A 381 10.33 -8.72 -17.97
N PRO A 382 11.21 -7.77 -18.36
CA PRO A 382 12.04 -7.05 -17.40
C PRO A 382 11.20 -6.15 -16.50
N VAL A 383 11.71 -5.85 -15.30
CA VAL A 383 11.03 -5.03 -14.29
C VAL A 383 11.94 -3.88 -13.89
N ASN A 384 11.37 -2.67 -13.78
CA ASN A 384 12.04 -1.48 -13.26
C ASN A 384 11.67 -1.17 -11.81
N SER A 385 10.43 -1.49 -11.42
CA SER A 385 9.89 -1.20 -10.09
C SER A 385 8.78 -2.19 -9.73
N MET A 386 8.64 -2.49 -8.45
CA MET A 386 7.55 -3.32 -7.93
C MET A 386 6.71 -2.53 -6.91
N GLY A 387 5.41 -2.79 -6.89
CA GLY A 387 4.47 -2.29 -5.88
C GLY A 387 3.44 -3.37 -5.51
N LEU A 388 2.69 -3.14 -4.44
CA LEU A 388 1.63 -4.06 -3.98
C LEU A 388 0.33 -3.31 -3.80
N THR A 389 -0.78 -3.92 -4.19
CA THR A 389 -2.11 -3.41 -3.83
C THR A 389 -2.35 -3.58 -2.34
N ASN A 390 -2.80 -2.51 -1.68
CA ASN A 390 -3.24 -2.55 -0.28
C ASN A 390 -4.71 -2.14 -0.16
N THR A 391 -5.47 -2.85 0.69
CA THR A 391 -6.90 -2.64 0.94
C THR A 391 -7.15 -2.41 2.42
N LYS A 392 -8.35 -1.92 2.76
CA LYS A 392 -8.65 -1.37 4.09
C LYS A 392 -8.43 -2.37 5.23
N ASN A 393 -8.77 -3.64 4.99
CA ASN A 393 -8.68 -4.74 5.96
C ASN A 393 -7.80 -5.90 5.49
N GLY A 394 -7.26 -5.87 4.26
CA GLY A 394 -6.42 -6.95 3.71
C GLY A 394 -7.20 -8.25 3.44
N ILE A 395 -8.50 -8.15 3.13
CA ILE A 395 -9.37 -9.29 2.80
C ILE A 395 -9.31 -9.61 1.31
N SER A 396 -9.32 -8.58 0.45
CA SER A 396 -9.15 -8.77 -1.00
C SER A 396 -7.80 -9.44 -1.29
N THR A 397 -7.77 -10.26 -2.34
CA THR A 397 -6.50 -10.83 -2.80
C THR A 397 -5.53 -9.70 -3.18
N LYS A 398 -4.24 -9.90 -2.89
CA LYS A 398 -3.21 -8.93 -3.27
C LYS A 398 -2.78 -9.17 -4.72
N ALA A 399 -2.46 -8.09 -5.41
CA ALA A 399 -1.78 -8.13 -6.69
C ALA A 399 -0.42 -7.43 -6.59
N ILE A 400 0.57 -8.01 -7.27
CA ILE A 400 1.88 -7.42 -7.46
C ILE A 400 1.81 -6.55 -8.72
N LEU A 401 2.28 -5.31 -8.60
CA LEU A 401 2.33 -4.32 -9.65
C LEU A 401 3.77 -4.24 -10.16
N PHE A 402 3.98 -4.47 -11.45
CA PHE A 402 5.28 -4.43 -12.10
C PHE A 402 5.32 -3.24 -13.05
N GLY A 403 6.18 -2.27 -12.77
CA GLY A 403 6.52 -1.21 -13.71
C GLY A 403 7.57 -1.72 -14.69
N LEU A 404 7.24 -1.70 -15.97
CA LEU A 404 8.08 -2.27 -17.03
C LEU A 404 8.91 -1.18 -17.74
N PRO A 405 10.09 -1.51 -18.28
CA PRO A 405 10.83 -0.62 -19.19
C PRO A 405 10.06 -0.22 -20.44
N SER A 406 9.04 -1.01 -20.84
CA SER A 406 8.12 -0.69 -21.93
C SER A 406 7.13 0.43 -21.61
N GLN A 407 7.31 1.13 -20.49
CA GLN A 407 6.47 2.26 -20.05
C GLN A 407 5.04 1.84 -19.72
N GLN A 408 4.86 0.61 -19.25
CA GLN A 408 3.54 0.10 -18.86
C GLN A 408 3.58 -0.54 -17.48
N ILE A 409 2.40 -0.70 -16.88
CA ILE A 409 2.23 -1.30 -15.56
C ILE A 409 1.42 -2.59 -15.71
N VAL A 410 1.99 -3.71 -15.29
CA VAL A 410 1.33 -5.02 -15.26
C VAL A 410 0.92 -5.36 -13.83
N SER A 411 -0.30 -5.86 -13.65
CA SER A 411 -0.81 -6.35 -12.37
C SER A 411 -0.98 -7.87 -12.41
N VAL A 412 -0.23 -8.57 -11.57
CA VAL A 412 -0.30 -10.02 -11.44
C VAL A 412 -0.92 -10.37 -10.10
N ASN A 413 -2.05 -11.08 -10.12
CA ASN A 413 -2.68 -11.54 -8.89
C ASN A 413 -1.77 -12.56 -8.16
N LYS A 414 -1.63 -12.44 -6.84
CA LYS A 414 -0.80 -13.32 -6.01
C LYS A 414 -1.18 -14.80 -6.15
N ARG A 415 -2.40 -15.14 -6.55
CA ARG A 415 -2.82 -16.53 -6.85
C ARG A 415 -2.04 -17.19 -7.98
N LEU A 416 -1.55 -16.42 -8.96
CA LEU A 416 -0.67 -16.94 -10.01
C LEU A 416 0.74 -17.21 -9.48
N LEU A 417 1.12 -16.55 -8.39
CA LEU A 417 2.40 -16.66 -7.71
C LEU A 417 2.23 -17.42 -6.38
N ASP A 418 1.61 -18.60 -6.40
CA ASP A 418 1.48 -19.48 -5.22
C ASP A 418 2.47 -20.66 -5.34
N PRO A 419 3.36 -20.90 -4.36
CA PRO A 419 4.33 -22.00 -4.43
C PRO A 419 3.71 -23.39 -4.36
N ARG A 420 2.42 -23.51 -4.02
CA ARG A 420 1.70 -24.79 -3.92
C ARG A 420 1.00 -25.17 -5.22
N ARG A 421 1.16 -24.41 -6.31
CA ARG A 421 0.56 -24.74 -7.62
C ARG A 421 1.04 -26.13 -8.06
N PRO A 422 0.14 -27.11 -8.27
CA PRO A 422 0.54 -28.49 -8.54
C PRO A 422 1.21 -28.60 -9.92
N THR A 423 2.35 -29.28 -9.99
CA THR A 423 3.07 -29.56 -11.24
C THR A 423 2.50 -30.74 -12.00
N GLU A 424 1.91 -31.68 -11.27
CA GLU A 424 1.21 -32.83 -11.83
C GLU A 424 -0.30 -32.57 -11.93
N LYS A 425 -1.06 -33.60 -12.32
CA LYS A 425 -2.51 -33.53 -12.35
C LYS A 425 -3.04 -33.14 -10.95
N PRO A 426 -3.84 -32.07 -10.81
CA PRO A 426 -4.34 -31.62 -9.52
C PRO A 426 -5.06 -32.75 -8.75
N SER A 427 -4.75 -32.86 -7.45
CA SER A 427 -5.47 -33.75 -6.54
C SER A 427 -6.88 -33.20 -6.26
N LYS A 428 -7.72 -34.00 -5.57
CA LYS A 428 -9.06 -33.54 -5.15
C LYS A 428 -8.98 -32.35 -4.18
N GLU A 429 -7.97 -32.35 -3.32
CA GLU A 429 -7.73 -31.28 -2.34
C GLU A 429 -7.28 -29.99 -3.05
N ASP A 430 -6.37 -30.11 -4.04
CA ASP A 430 -5.94 -28.97 -4.86
C ASP A 430 -7.11 -28.34 -5.62
N MET A 431 -8.01 -29.18 -6.13
CA MET A 431 -9.22 -28.73 -6.83
C MET A 431 -10.21 -28.04 -5.88
N GLU A 432 -10.35 -28.52 -4.65
CA GLU A 432 -11.20 -27.91 -3.62
C GLU A 432 -10.68 -26.50 -3.22
N GLU A 433 -9.36 -26.33 -3.13
CA GLU A 433 -8.71 -25.03 -2.94
C GLU A 433 -8.72 -24.13 -4.20
N MET A 434 -9.14 -24.66 -5.35
CA MET A 434 -9.04 -24.00 -6.65
C MET A 434 -7.61 -23.55 -6.98
N LEU A 435 -6.64 -24.43 -6.74
CA LEU A 435 -5.24 -24.19 -7.11
C LEU A 435 -5.07 -24.24 -8.63
N ILE A 436 -4.35 -23.27 -9.14
CA ILE A 436 -4.04 -23.16 -10.56
C ILE A 436 -2.84 -24.09 -10.83
N PRO A 437 -2.90 -25.06 -11.75
CA PRO A 437 -1.75 -25.91 -12.09
C PRO A 437 -0.53 -25.07 -12.44
N TYR A 438 0.67 -25.55 -12.12
CA TYR A 438 1.91 -24.84 -12.39
C TYR A 438 2.07 -24.54 -13.89
N ALA A 439 2.31 -23.27 -14.19
CA ALA A 439 2.58 -22.77 -15.52
C ALA A 439 3.32 -21.43 -15.42
N PRO A 440 4.07 -21.01 -16.45
CA PRO A 440 4.64 -19.67 -16.57
C PRO A 440 3.60 -18.58 -16.31
N ILE A 441 4.07 -17.39 -15.90
CA ILE A 441 3.17 -16.23 -15.78
C ILE A 441 2.64 -15.88 -17.17
N PRO A 442 1.31 -15.81 -17.35
CA PRO A 442 0.71 -15.61 -18.66
C PRO A 442 1.04 -14.22 -19.20
N ASP A 443 1.35 -14.17 -20.49
CA ASP A 443 1.50 -12.92 -21.21
C ASP A 443 0.15 -12.49 -21.82
N GLU A 444 -0.64 -11.79 -21.00
CA GLU A 444 -1.97 -11.33 -21.38
C GLU A 444 -2.09 -9.81 -21.27
N LYS A 445 -2.56 -9.18 -22.34
CA LYS A 445 -2.81 -7.72 -22.40
C LYS A 445 -3.80 -7.23 -21.33
N ARG A 446 -4.68 -8.10 -20.82
CA ARG A 446 -5.64 -7.77 -19.76
C ARG A 446 -4.99 -7.51 -18.40
N LEU A 447 -3.74 -7.93 -18.21
CA LEU A 447 -2.99 -7.67 -16.98
C LEU A 447 -2.43 -6.25 -16.93
N PHE A 448 -2.41 -5.52 -18.04
CA PHE A 448 -1.84 -4.18 -18.13
C PHE A 448 -2.83 -3.13 -17.61
N LEU A 449 -2.49 -2.51 -16.47
CA LEU A 449 -3.31 -1.47 -15.83
C LEU A 449 -3.29 -0.13 -16.56
N SER A 450 -2.21 0.15 -17.30
CA SER A 450 -2.08 1.39 -18.06
C SER A 450 -2.79 1.34 -19.42
N TYR A 451 -3.35 0.19 -19.81
CA TYR A 451 -4.00 0.00 -21.11
C TYR A 451 -3.12 0.48 -22.28
N ASN A 452 -3.53 1.55 -22.98
CA ASN A 452 -2.81 2.17 -24.09
C ASN A 452 -1.92 3.37 -23.66
N LEU A 453 -1.94 3.74 -22.38
CA LEU A 453 -1.13 4.84 -21.85
C LEU A 453 0.29 4.36 -21.58
N GLN A 454 1.24 5.12 -22.12
CA GLN A 454 2.67 4.98 -21.81
C GLN A 454 2.98 5.88 -20.63
N VAL A 455 3.61 5.32 -19.61
CA VAL A 455 4.04 6.01 -18.38
C VAL A 455 5.56 5.98 -18.39
N ALA A 456 6.19 7.06 -18.84
CA ALA A 456 7.63 7.07 -19.03
C ALA A 456 8.36 7.06 -17.68
N GLY A 457 9.46 6.29 -17.62
CA GLY A 457 10.42 6.32 -16.53
C GLY A 457 9.85 5.96 -15.15
N ILE A 458 8.97 4.97 -15.04
CA ILE A 458 8.39 4.51 -13.76
C ILE A 458 9.51 4.15 -12.78
N GLN A 459 9.58 4.88 -11.66
CA GLN A 459 10.57 4.65 -10.60
C GLN A 459 9.96 3.92 -9.40
N SER A 460 8.72 4.27 -9.05
CA SER A 460 8.04 3.72 -7.89
C SER A 460 6.54 3.63 -8.10
N ILE A 461 5.92 2.64 -7.46
CA ILE A 461 4.48 2.41 -7.46
C ILE A 461 4.03 2.33 -6.01
N ILE A 462 3.25 3.31 -5.58
CA ILE A 462 2.64 3.35 -4.26
C ILE A 462 1.15 3.03 -4.39
N THR A 463 0.59 2.46 -3.33
CA THR A 463 -0.85 2.20 -3.29
C THR A 463 -1.45 2.69 -1.98
N SER A 464 -2.76 2.91 -2.00
CA SER A 464 -3.51 3.36 -0.84
C SER A 464 -4.89 2.72 -0.82
N PRO A 465 -5.38 2.25 0.34
CA PRO A 465 -6.69 1.62 0.42
C PRO A 465 -7.81 2.64 0.22
N SER A 466 -8.87 2.28 -0.50
CA SER A 466 -10.13 3.05 -0.50
C SER A 466 -10.99 2.69 0.73
N LEU A 467 -12.21 3.24 0.83
CA LEU A 467 -13.17 2.76 1.84
C LEU A 467 -13.82 1.43 1.44
N LEU A 468 -13.79 1.10 0.14
CA LEU A 468 -14.16 -0.20 -0.39
C LEU A 468 -13.02 -1.19 -0.17
N GLU A 469 -13.36 -2.37 0.32
CA GLU A 469 -12.38 -3.44 0.54
C GLU A 469 -11.90 -4.04 -0.78
N SER A 470 -12.75 -4.01 -1.81
CA SER A 470 -12.41 -4.55 -3.13
C SER A 470 -11.43 -3.68 -3.93
N THR A 471 -11.20 -2.43 -3.51
CA THR A 471 -10.56 -1.41 -4.37
C THR A 471 -9.35 -0.78 -3.70
N SER A 472 -8.21 -0.86 -4.38
CA SER A 472 -6.95 -0.21 -4.06
C SER A 472 -6.67 0.92 -5.05
N LEU A 473 -6.20 2.05 -4.57
CA LEU A 473 -5.78 3.18 -5.40
C LEU A 473 -4.31 3.02 -5.72
N VAL A 474 -3.94 3.06 -7.00
CA VAL A 474 -2.58 2.85 -7.49
C VAL A 474 -2.06 4.17 -8.04
N PHE A 475 -0.90 4.59 -7.57
CA PHE A 475 -0.18 5.76 -8.08
C PHE A 475 1.25 5.36 -8.44
N ALA A 476 1.59 5.48 -9.71
CA ALA A 476 2.94 5.28 -10.22
C ALA A 476 3.57 6.63 -10.55
N TYR A 477 4.83 6.82 -10.19
CA TYR A 477 5.56 8.05 -10.48
C TYR A 477 7.00 7.79 -10.91
N GLY A 478 7.54 8.75 -11.62
CA GLY A 478 8.88 8.72 -12.20
C GLY A 478 9.12 9.98 -13.01
N LEU A 479 9.32 9.84 -14.33
CA LEU A 479 9.27 10.97 -15.25
C LEU A 479 7.81 11.44 -15.43
N ASP A 480 6.92 10.49 -15.71
CA ASP A 480 5.48 10.71 -15.75
C ASP A 480 4.81 10.22 -14.45
N THR A 481 3.60 10.72 -14.19
CA THR A 481 2.74 10.24 -13.12
C THR A 481 1.50 9.58 -13.68
N PHE A 482 1.05 8.50 -13.04
CA PHE A 482 -0.12 7.75 -13.46
C PHE A 482 -0.94 7.31 -12.25
N TYR A 483 -2.25 7.52 -12.30
CA TYR A 483 -3.18 7.17 -11.24
C TYR A 483 -4.29 6.27 -11.79
N THR A 484 -4.58 5.18 -11.10
CA THR A 484 -5.69 4.28 -11.44
C THR A 484 -6.24 3.57 -10.21
N ARG A 485 -7.33 2.82 -10.39
CA ARG A 485 -7.93 1.96 -9.38
C ARG A 485 -7.69 0.51 -9.78
N SER A 486 -7.36 -0.33 -8.81
CA SER A 486 -7.18 -1.77 -9.01
C SER A 486 -8.07 -2.55 -8.06
N SER A 487 -8.79 -3.54 -8.59
CA SER A 487 -9.65 -4.45 -7.83
C SER A 487 -9.25 -5.91 -8.10
N PRO A 488 -8.22 -6.45 -7.42
CA PRO A 488 -7.65 -7.75 -7.73
C PRO A 488 -8.64 -8.92 -7.64
N SER A 489 -9.62 -8.83 -6.73
CA SER A 489 -10.70 -9.82 -6.56
C SER A 489 -12.00 -9.43 -7.27
N ARG A 490 -11.97 -8.46 -8.19
CA ARG A 490 -13.13 -7.73 -8.72
C ARG A 490 -13.88 -6.96 -7.62
N GLN A 491 -14.82 -6.10 -8.02
CA GLN A 491 -15.64 -5.33 -7.11
C GLN A 491 -16.77 -6.21 -6.57
N PHE A 492 -16.66 -6.62 -5.29
CA PHE A 492 -17.65 -7.45 -4.61
C PHE A 492 -18.50 -6.68 -3.59
N ASP A 493 -18.14 -5.43 -3.30
CA ASP A 493 -18.77 -4.54 -2.32
C ASP A 493 -19.52 -3.37 -2.96
N VAL A 494 -19.59 -3.33 -4.29
CA VAL A 494 -20.46 -2.42 -5.03
C VAL A 494 -21.20 -3.20 -6.13
N LEU A 495 -22.44 -2.77 -6.38
CA LEU A 495 -23.29 -3.34 -7.41
C LEU A 495 -22.66 -3.10 -8.79
N SER A 496 -22.68 -4.11 -9.65
CA SER A 496 -22.15 -3.99 -11.02
C SER A 496 -22.83 -2.85 -11.77
N GLU A 497 -22.07 -2.14 -12.60
CA GLU A 497 -22.60 -1.08 -13.47
C GLU A 497 -23.67 -1.63 -14.43
N ASP A 498 -23.50 -2.88 -14.89
CA ASP A 498 -24.43 -3.58 -15.78
C ASP A 498 -25.70 -4.12 -15.08
N PHE A 499 -25.91 -3.82 -13.79
CA PHE A 499 -27.08 -4.35 -13.07
C PHE A 499 -28.38 -3.71 -13.58
N SER A 500 -29.28 -4.52 -14.11
CA SER A 500 -30.57 -4.07 -14.66
C SER A 500 -31.57 -3.66 -13.57
N LYS A 501 -31.43 -2.42 -13.10
CA LYS A 501 -32.34 -1.81 -12.11
C LYS A 501 -33.79 -1.77 -12.62
N VAL A 502 -33.97 -1.56 -13.92
CA VAL A 502 -35.30 -1.52 -14.56
C VAL A 502 -35.97 -2.89 -14.50
N GLN A 503 -35.25 -3.98 -14.80
CA GLN A 503 -35.80 -5.32 -14.70
C GLN A 503 -36.22 -5.66 -13.27
N LEU A 504 -35.40 -5.30 -12.27
CA LEU A 504 -35.73 -5.48 -10.87
C LEU A 504 -37.04 -4.75 -10.52
N LEU A 505 -37.17 -3.47 -10.88
CA LEU A 505 -38.39 -2.71 -10.63
C LEU A 505 -39.63 -3.30 -11.32
N LEU A 506 -39.51 -3.71 -12.59
CA LEU A 506 -40.61 -4.33 -13.33
C LEU A 506 -41.06 -5.65 -12.68
N THR A 507 -40.11 -6.48 -12.22
CA THR A 507 -40.46 -7.72 -11.50
C THR A 507 -41.16 -7.45 -10.17
N MET A 508 -40.74 -6.44 -9.39
CA MET A 508 -41.40 -6.06 -8.15
C MET A 508 -42.83 -5.58 -8.38
N VAL A 509 -43.06 -4.75 -9.41
CA VAL A 509 -44.40 -4.30 -9.79
C VAL A 509 -45.25 -5.47 -10.28
N GLY A 510 -44.69 -6.34 -11.12
CA GLY A 510 -45.37 -7.53 -11.64
C GLY A 510 -45.83 -8.48 -10.52
N LEU A 511 -44.95 -8.75 -9.54
CA LEU A 511 -45.29 -9.52 -8.35
C LEU A 511 -46.36 -8.83 -7.49
N GLY A 512 -46.26 -7.51 -7.31
CA GLY A 512 -47.28 -6.73 -6.61
C GLY A 512 -48.67 -6.86 -7.24
N VAL A 513 -48.76 -6.72 -8.56
CA VAL A 513 -50.01 -6.91 -9.31
C VAL A 513 -50.51 -8.34 -9.20
N ALA A 514 -49.63 -9.34 -9.33
CA ALA A 514 -50.00 -10.74 -9.19
C ALA A 514 -50.58 -11.05 -7.80
N ILE A 515 -50.02 -10.47 -6.72
CA ILE A 515 -50.53 -10.62 -5.35
C ILE A 515 -51.90 -9.96 -5.22
N LEU A 516 -52.08 -8.74 -5.75
CA LEU A 516 -53.36 -8.02 -5.70
C LEU A 516 -54.49 -8.77 -6.43
N ILE A 517 -54.17 -9.44 -7.53
CA ILE A 517 -55.14 -10.25 -8.29
C ILE A 517 -55.41 -11.60 -7.59
N SER A 518 -54.36 -12.28 -7.14
CA SER A 518 -54.49 -13.63 -6.56
C SER A 518 -55.11 -13.63 -5.16
N GLY A 519 -54.88 -12.62 -4.32
CA GLY A 519 -55.42 -12.53 -2.97
C GLY A 519 -56.95 -12.67 -2.90
N PRO A 520 -57.74 -11.87 -3.64
CA PRO A 520 -59.18 -12.01 -3.72
C PRO A 520 -59.64 -13.36 -4.26
N ILE A 521 -58.95 -13.90 -5.27
CA ILE A 521 -59.27 -15.20 -5.88
C ILE A 521 -59.13 -16.32 -4.85
N VAL A 522 -58.01 -16.34 -4.12
CA VAL A 522 -57.74 -17.34 -3.08
C VAL A 522 -58.71 -17.19 -1.92
N ARG A 523 -59.00 -15.96 -1.47
CA ARG A 523 -59.98 -15.72 -0.39
C ARG A 523 -61.37 -16.21 -0.77
N ARG A 524 -61.82 -15.93 -2.00
CA ARG A 524 -63.09 -16.44 -2.52
C ARG A 524 -63.12 -17.96 -2.58
N LYS A 525 -62.04 -18.58 -3.08
CA LYS A 525 -61.94 -20.05 -3.17
C LYS A 525 -61.96 -20.71 -1.79
N ARG A 526 -61.28 -20.14 -0.79
CA ARG A 526 -61.25 -20.64 0.58
C ARG A 526 -62.60 -20.51 1.28
N VAL A 527 -63.28 -19.38 1.14
CA VAL A 527 -64.64 -19.21 1.66
C VAL A 527 -65.57 -20.25 1.01
N ASN A 528 -65.58 -20.38 -0.31
CA ASN A 528 -66.43 -21.37 -0.98
C ASN A 528 -66.14 -22.82 -0.56
N ALA A 529 -64.89 -23.16 -0.22
CA ALA A 529 -64.52 -24.49 0.26
C ALA A 529 -64.97 -24.75 1.71
N LEU A 530 -65.06 -23.72 2.56
CA LEU A 530 -65.56 -23.82 3.93
C LEU A 530 -67.09 -23.91 4.01
N TRP A 531 -67.78 -23.43 2.97
CA TRP A 531 -69.25 -23.46 2.88
C TRP A 531 -69.76 -24.73 2.17
N LYS A 532 -68.87 -25.59 1.70
CA LYS A 532 -69.15 -26.98 1.32
C LYS A 532 -68.86 -27.88 2.52
#